data_AF-A0AB37JDB6-F1
#
_entry.id   AF-A0AB37JDB6-F1
#
_cell.length_a   1.000
_cell.length_b   1.000
_cell.length_c   1.000
_cell.angle_alpha   90.00
_cell.angle_beta   90.00
_cell.angle_gamma   90.00
#
_symmetry.space_group_name_H-M   'P 1'
#
loop_
_entity.id
_entity.type
_entity.pdbx_description
1 polymer ?
#
loop_
_entity_poly.entity_id
_entity_poly.type
_entity_poly.pdbx_seq_one_letter_code
_entity_poly.pdbx_strand_id
1 'polypeptide(L)' 'MEERQKASFLDKDLPSNQSIRDEIILKALGIGNARGVDGMGTLDPLSNKIAIIRASTTPGIDIDYT' A
#
# COMPACT_ATOMS: atom_id res chain seq x y z
N MET A 1 -11.43 20.68 -4.49
CA MET A 1 -10.06 20.29 -4.09
C MET A 1 -10.07 18.78 -4.08
N GLU A 2 -9.26 18.14 -4.91
CA GLU A 2 -9.28 16.68 -5.07
C GLU A 2 -8.36 16.09 -4.00
N GLU A 3 -8.96 15.57 -2.92
CA GLU A 3 -8.25 14.94 -1.82
C GLU A 3 -7.75 13.57 -2.31
N ARG A 4 -6.48 13.51 -2.73
CA ARG A 4 -5.84 12.27 -3.16
C ARG A 4 -5.33 11.54 -1.93
N GLN A 5 -6.15 10.64 -1.38
CA GLN A 5 -5.69 9.70 -0.34
C GLN A 5 -4.54 8.85 -0.91
N LYS A 6 -3.41 8.80 -0.20
CA LYS A 6 -2.25 7.97 -0.54
C LYS A 6 -1.85 7.21 0.71
N ALA A 7 -1.84 5.87 0.65
CA ALA A 7 -1.38 5.03 1.75
C ALA A 7 0.06 4.57 1.48
N SER A 8 0.84 4.42 2.54
CA SER A 8 2.20 3.91 2.46
C SER A 8 2.47 2.90 3.58
N PHE A 9 3.35 1.95 3.28
CA PHE A 9 3.85 0.96 4.22
C PHE A 9 5.38 1.04 4.26
N LEU A 10 5.96 0.80 5.42
CA LEU A 10 7.38 0.46 5.50
C LEU A 10 7.52 -1.03 5.20
N ASP A 11 8.50 -1.40 4.37
CA ASP A 11 8.74 -2.80 3.98
C ASP A 11 8.93 -3.71 5.20
N LYS A 12 9.64 -3.22 6.23
CA LYS A 12 9.89 -3.94 7.49
C LYS A 12 8.63 -4.26 8.31
N ASP A 13 7.53 -3.54 8.07
CA ASP A 13 6.27 -3.73 8.77
C ASP A 13 5.35 -4.71 8.02
N LEU A 14 5.77 -5.19 6.84
CA LEU A 14 5.04 -6.15 6.03
C LEU A 14 5.67 -7.55 6.11
N PRO A 15 4.87 -8.62 5.96
CA PRO A 15 5.41 -9.97 5.84
C PRO A 15 6.30 -10.11 4.60
N SER A 16 7.38 -10.87 4.73
CA SER A 16 8.27 -11.20 3.60
C SER A 16 7.60 -12.12 2.57
N ASN A 17 6.60 -12.90 2.97
CA ASN A 17 5.81 -13.71 2.04
C ASN A 17 4.88 -12.81 1.24
N GLN A 18 5.12 -12.74 -0.07
CA GLN A 18 4.37 -11.90 -1.01
C GLN A 18 2.86 -12.18 -0.98
N SER A 19 2.44 -13.44 -0.97
CA SER A 19 1.00 -13.77 -0.99
C SER A 19 0.29 -13.25 0.26
N ILE A 20 0.93 -13.34 1.43
CA ILE A 20 0.37 -12.87 2.71
C ILE A 20 0.38 -11.33 2.74
N ARG A 21 1.46 -10.71 2.26
CA ARG A 21 1.58 -9.25 2.15
C ARG A 21 0.47 -8.68 1.28
N ASP A 22 0.28 -9.25 0.10
CA ASP A 22 -0.71 -8.76 -0.87
C ASP A 22 -2.13 -8.89 -0.28
N GLU A 23 -2.44 -9.98 0.43
CA GLU A 23 -3.70 -10.15 1.16
C GLU A 23 -3.92 -9.07 2.23
N ILE A 24 -2.89 -8.75 3.02
CA ILE A 24 -2.96 -7.70 4.05
C ILE A 24 -3.20 -6.34 3.42
N ILE A 25 -2.48 -6.00 2.33
CA ILE A 25 -2.64 -4.72 1.64
C ILE A 25 -4.05 -4.59 1.08
N LEU A 26 -4.57 -5.63 0.43
CA LEU A 26 -5.93 -5.63 -0.12
C LEU A 26 -6.97 -5.42 0.98
N LYS A 27 -6.82 -6.09 2.13
CA LYS A 27 -7.69 -5.89 3.30
C LYS A 27 -7.56 -4.48 3.87
N ALA A 28 -6.35 -3.94 4.00
CA ALA A 28 -6.12 -2.58 4.51
C ALA A 28 -6.77 -1.52 3.60
N LEU A 29 -6.84 -1.78 2.29
CA LEU A 29 -7.55 -0.94 1.32
C LEU A 29 -9.06 -1.19 1.29
N GLY A 30 -9.57 -2.23 1.95
CA GLY A 30 -11.00 -2.59 1.93
C GLY A 30 -11.47 -3.15 0.59
N ILE A 31 -10.54 -3.60 -0.25
CA ILE A 31 -10.84 -4.16 -1.57
C ILE A 31 -11.45 -5.55 -1.40
N GLY A 32 -12.57 -5.79 -2.07
CA GLY A 32 -13.36 -7.04 -1.95
C GLY A 32 -14.54 -6.93 -0.99
N ASN A 33 -14.69 -5.82 -0.26
CA ASN A 33 -15.93 -5.50 0.44
C ASN A 33 -16.88 -4.73 -0.48
N ALA A 34 -18.07 -5.28 -0.73
CA ALA A 34 -19.08 -4.70 -1.63
C ALA A 34 -19.49 -3.26 -1.29
N ARG A 35 -19.29 -2.83 -0.03
CA ARG A 35 -19.62 -1.48 0.42
C ARG A 35 -18.43 -0.50 0.37
N GLY A 36 -17.19 -0.99 0.22
CA GLY A 36 -16.00 -0.13 0.20
C GLY A 36 -15.78 0.70 1.48
N VAL A 37 -16.35 0.27 2.62
CA VAL A 37 -16.30 1.00 3.91
C VAL A 37 -15.32 0.41 4.93
N ASP A 38 -14.72 -0.73 4.62
CA ASP A 38 -13.90 -1.50 5.55
C ASP A 38 -12.42 -1.45 5.17
N GLY A 39 -11.92 -0.22 4.97
CA GLY A 39 -10.54 0.03 4.61
C GLY A 39 -10.29 1.49 4.22
N MET A 40 -9.04 1.79 3.89
CA MET A 40 -8.60 3.14 3.53
C MET A 40 -8.76 3.48 2.03
N GLY A 41 -9.11 2.50 1.20
CA GLY A 41 -9.33 2.67 -0.22
C GLY A 41 -10.74 3.20 -0.54
N THR A 42 -10.96 3.58 -1.79
CA THR A 42 -12.29 3.97 -2.28
C THR A 42 -12.71 3.10 -3.46
N LEU A 43 -13.91 3.31 -4.01
CA LEU A 43 -14.35 2.64 -5.23
C LEU A 43 -13.69 3.20 -6.51
N ASP A 44 -12.84 4.24 -6.40
CA ASP A 44 -12.07 4.81 -7.51
C ASP A 44 -10.64 4.22 -7.58
N PRO A 45 -10.28 3.50 -8.66
CA PRO A 45 -8.94 2.96 -8.87
C PRO A 45 -7.79 3.99 -8.79
N LEU A 46 -8.04 5.26 -9.09
CA LEU A 46 -7.02 6.31 -9.01
C LEU A 46 -6.62 6.64 -7.57
N SER A 47 -7.49 6.36 -6.62
CA SER A 47 -7.25 6.55 -5.18
C SER A 47 -6.79 5.28 -4.46
N ASN A 48 -6.75 4.14 -5.14
CA ASN A 48 -6.30 2.85 -4.60
C ASN A 48 -4.84 2.58 -4.97
N LYS A 49 -3.95 3.46 -4.52
CA LYS A 49 -2.50 3.34 -4.74
C LYS A 49 -1.78 3.28 -3.41
N ILE A 50 -0.81 2.39 -3.33
CA ILE A 50 0.07 2.26 -2.17
C ILE A 50 1.52 2.38 -2.59
N ALA A 51 2.35 2.74 -1.62
CA ALA A 51 3.80 2.75 -1.73
C ALA A 51 4.38 1.84 -0.64
N ILE A 52 5.30 0.95 -1.00
CA ILE A 52 6.13 0.21 -0.06
C ILE A 52 7.53 0.83 -0.10
N ILE A 53 8.00 1.30 1.06
CA ILE A 53 9.24 2.08 1.16
C ILE A 53 10.23 1.36 2.09
N ARG A 54 11.50 1.30 1.69
CA ARG A 54 12.60 0.88 2.55
C ARG A 54 13.88 1.68 2.31
N ALA A 55 14.79 1.66 3.28
CA ALA A 55 16.14 2.13 3.06
C ALA A 55 16.79 1.29 1.95
N SER A 56 17.43 1.96 0.98
CA SER A 56 18.09 1.25 -0.10
C SER A 56 19.36 0.58 0.39
N THR A 57 19.68 -0.55 -0.22
CA THR A 57 20.98 -1.21 -0.09
C THR A 57 21.95 -0.83 -1.22
N THR A 58 21.50 0.01 -2.16
CA THR A 58 22.28 0.41 -3.34
C THR A 58 23.15 1.63 -3.00
N PRO A 59 24.47 1.59 -3.25
CA PRO A 59 25.34 2.74 -2.98
C PRO A 59 24.87 4.02 -3.70
N GLY A 60 24.75 5.11 -2.95
CA GLY A 60 24.32 6.41 -3.48
C GLY A 60 22.80 6.54 -3.69
N ILE A 61 22.00 5.55 -3.29
CA ILE A 61 20.54 5.60 -3.29
C ILE A 61 20.06 5.59 -1.85
N ASP A 62 19.14 6.49 -1.50
CA ASP A 62 18.63 6.60 -0.13
C ASP A 62 17.49 5.61 0.13
N ILE A 63 16.59 5.42 -0.84
CA ILE A 63 15.35 4.65 -0.68
C ILE A 63 15.06 3.73 -1.88
N ASP A 64 14.47 2.58 -1.57
CA ASP A 64 13.81 1.73 -2.56
C ASP A 64 12.29 1.90 -2.40
N TYR A 65 11.58 2.00 -3.53
CA TYR A 65 10.13 2.23 -3.63
C TYR A 65 9.51 1.16 -4.54
N THR A 66 8.43 0.53 -4.09
CA THR A 66 7.63 -0.44 -4.88
C THR A 66 6.15 -0.11 -4.79
#